data_AF-T1GDP1-F1
#
_entry.id   AF-T1GDP1-F1
#
_cell.length_a   1.000
_cell.length_b   1.000
_cell.length_c   1.000
_cell.angle_alpha   90.00
_cell.angle_beta   90.00
_cell.angle_gamma   90.00
#
_symmetry.space_group_name_H-M   'P 1'
#
loop_
_entity.id
_entity.type
_entity.pdbx_description
1 polymer ?
#
loop_
_entity_poly.entity_id
_entity_poly.type
_entity_poly.pdbx_seq_one_letter_code
_entity_poly.pdbx_strand_id
1 'polypeptide(L)'
;MRRTARLTQIMLPLIRLANGRIVFLTSGLNKVPSPVRGIQCATQAAVESFASCMRQELRSRAVDVSIVAAGEFSPGNAWLTEDNLRQQAKEMWNQLNDEQKKSYGEDYYEAAMTSVEKYSREFN
;
A
#
# COMPACT_ATOMS: atom_id res chain seq x y z
N MET A 1 7.38 4.59 -1.56
CA MET A 1 7.63 5.77 -0.71
C MET A 1 8.54 6.84 -1.32
N ARG A 2 9.80 6.55 -1.69
CA ARG A 2 10.79 7.55 -2.17
C ARG A 2 10.28 8.49 -3.28
N ARG A 3 9.57 7.94 -4.27
CA ARG A 3 9.02 8.72 -5.40
C ARG A 3 7.94 9.71 -4.95
N THR A 4 7.02 9.27 -4.10
CA THR A 4 5.94 10.09 -3.53
C THR A 4 6.50 11.28 -2.77
N ALA A 5 7.48 11.04 -1.89
CA ALA A 5 8.13 12.12 -1.14
C ALA A 5 8.82 13.13 -2.07
N ARG A 6 9.60 12.65 -3.05
CA ARG A 6 10.31 13.51 -4.00
C ARG A 6 9.35 14.36 -4.84
N LEU A 7 8.30 13.77 -5.41
CA LEU A 7 7.31 14.48 -6.22
C LEU A 7 6.64 15.58 -5.40
N THR A 8 6.23 15.24 -4.18
CA THR A 8 5.59 16.19 -3.27
C THR A 8 6.49 17.39 -3.01
N GLN A 9 7.75 17.15 -2.65
CA GLN A 9 8.73 18.20 -2.37
C GLN A 9 9.00 19.09 -3.59
N ILE A 10 9.08 18.52 -4.80
CA ILE A 10 9.26 19.28 -6.04
C ILE A 10 8.08 20.21 -6.32
N MET A 11 6.85 19.78 -6.02
CA MET A 11 5.64 20.55 -6.28
C MET A 11 5.30 21.57 -5.19
N LEU A 12 5.91 21.48 -4.01
CA LEU A 12 5.60 22.36 -2.87
C LEU A 12 5.66 23.86 -3.18
N PRO A 13 6.62 24.39 -3.97
CA PRO A 13 6.63 25.81 -4.30
C PRO A 13 5.37 26.26 -5.05
N LEU A 14 4.92 25.47 -6.02
CA LEU A 14 3.72 25.76 -6.81
C LEU A 14 2.44 25.63 -5.97
N ILE A 15 2.37 24.60 -5.12
CA ILE A 15 1.24 24.38 -4.24
C ILE A 15 1.09 25.53 -3.24
N ARG A 16 2.20 26.02 -2.68
CA ARG A 16 2.20 27.19 -1.78
C ARG A 16 1.73 28.45 -2.48
N LEU A 17 2.21 28.70 -3.71
CA LEU A 17 1.78 29.87 -4.49
C LEU A 17 0.26 29.88 -4.73
N ALA A 18 -0.32 28.71 -4.94
CA ALA A 18 -1.74 28.54 -5.19
C ALA A 18 -2.60 28.43 -3.91
N ASN A 19 -2.02 28.47 -2.70
CA ASN A 19 -2.68 28.07 -1.45
C ASN A 19 -3.43 26.73 -1.59
N GLY A 20 -2.77 25.78 -2.26
CA GLY A 20 -3.36 24.52 -2.68
C GLY A 20 -3.48 23.50 -1.56
N ARG A 21 -3.97 22.32 -1.94
CA ARG A 21 -4.15 21.18 -1.03
C ARG A 21 -3.40 19.94 -1.54
N ILE A 22 -2.86 19.17 -0.62
CA ILE A 22 -2.24 17.87 -0.89
C ILE A 22 -3.14 16.77 -0.32
N VAL A 23 -3.49 15.78 -1.13
CA VAL A 23 -4.26 14.61 -0.72
C VAL A 23 -3.38 13.39 -0.85
N PHE A 24 -3.06 12.74 0.28
CA PHE A 24 -2.39 11.44 0.28
C PHE A 24 -3.44 10.34 0.35
N LEU A 25 -3.36 9.42 -0.61
CA LEU A 25 -4.13 8.19 -0.60
C LEU A 25 -3.35 7.12 0.18
N THR A 26 -4.01 6.55 1.18
CA THR A 26 -3.52 5.42 1.97
C THR A 26 -4.53 4.27 1.91
N SER A 27 -4.29 3.19 2.64
CA SER A 27 -5.16 2.02 2.72
C SER A 27 -5.37 1.63 4.16
N GLY A 28 -6.54 1.08 4.52
CA GLY A 28 -6.81 0.56 5.87
C GLY A 28 -5.80 -0.49 6.37
N LEU A 29 -5.01 -1.10 5.46
CA LEU A 29 -3.90 -1.99 5.79
C LEU A 29 -2.77 -1.32 6.60
N ASN A 30 -2.74 0.01 6.66
CA ASN A 30 -1.83 0.76 7.54
C ASN A 30 -2.18 0.60 9.04
N LYS A 31 -3.45 0.34 9.37
CA LYS A 31 -3.98 0.23 10.74
C LYS A 31 -4.31 -1.21 11.11
N VAL A 32 -4.77 -2.00 10.14
CA VAL A 32 -5.09 -3.42 10.31
C VAL A 32 -4.17 -4.22 9.39
N PRO A 33 -2.94 -4.56 9.85
CA PRO A 33 -2.00 -5.30 9.03
C PRO A 33 -2.52 -6.71 8.75
N SER A 34 -2.22 -7.20 7.55
CA SER A 34 -2.60 -8.55 7.10
C SER A 34 -1.36 -9.36 6.73
N PRO A 35 -1.32 -10.67 7.04
CA PRO A 35 -0.32 -11.59 6.48
C PRO A 35 -0.22 -11.47 4.95
N VAL A 36 0.96 -11.81 4.40
CA VAL A 36 1.30 -11.76 2.96
C VAL A 36 1.38 -10.33 2.37
N ARG A 37 0.77 -9.33 3.01
CA ARG A 37 0.74 -7.92 2.55
C ARG A 37 1.72 -7.02 3.29
N GLY A 38 2.76 -7.59 3.93
CA GLY A 38 3.67 -6.85 4.81
C GLY A 38 4.31 -5.62 4.16
N ILE A 39 4.81 -5.74 2.92
CA ILE A 39 5.42 -4.61 2.17
C ILE A 39 4.38 -3.53 1.87
N GLN A 40 3.16 -3.92 1.50
CA GLN A 40 2.06 -2.98 1.26
C GLN A 40 1.70 -2.24 2.56
N CYS A 41 1.52 -2.97 3.67
CA CYS A 41 1.23 -2.39 4.97
C CYS A 41 2.32 -1.40 5.39
N ALA A 42 3.59 -1.81 5.33
CA ALA A 42 4.74 -0.97 5.67
C ALA A 42 4.83 0.29 4.79
N THR A 43 4.61 0.14 3.48
CA THR A 43 4.65 1.27 2.55
C THR A 43 3.52 2.27 2.84
N GLN A 44 2.30 1.79 3.08
CA GLN A 44 1.14 2.65 3.35
C GLN A 44 1.24 3.34 4.70
N ALA A 45 1.76 2.64 5.72
CA ALA A 45 2.07 3.25 7.02
C ALA A 45 3.15 4.35 6.90
N ALA A 46 4.18 4.13 6.09
CA ALA A 46 5.21 5.13 5.83
C ALA A 46 4.63 6.39 5.12
N VAL A 47 3.72 6.20 4.16
CA VAL A 47 3.01 7.30 3.49
C VAL A 47 2.15 8.09 4.49
N GLU A 48 1.38 7.41 5.35
CA GLU A 48 0.54 8.07 6.35
C GLU A 48 1.36 8.88 7.36
N SER A 49 2.47 8.32 7.83
CA SER A 49 3.38 9.00 8.75
C SER A 49 3.97 10.26 8.11
N PHE A 50 4.49 10.15 6.89
CA PHE A 50 5.01 11.30 6.15
C PHE A 50 3.97 12.40 5.89
N ALA A 51 2.76 12.00 5.49
CA ALA A 51 1.66 12.94 5.28
C ALA A 51 1.26 13.65 6.58
N SER A 52 1.33 12.95 7.72
CA SER A 52 1.05 13.51 9.03
C SER A 52 2.10 14.54 9.47
N CYS A 53 3.39 14.28 9.22
CA CYS A 53 4.44 15.29 9.42
C CYS A 53 4.20 16.52 8.55
N MET A 54 3.97 16.33 7.25
CA MET A 54 3.73 17.44 6.34
C MET A 54 2.51 18.28 6.71
N ARG A 55 1.42 17.66 7.20
CA ARG A 55 0.25 18.40 7.67
C ARG A 55 0.64 19.41 8.75
N GLN A 56 1.52 19.04 9.67
CA GLN A 56 1.99 19.93 10.73
C GLN A 56 2.92 21.02 10.17
N GLU A 57 3.88 20.64 9.32
CA GLU A 57 4.87 21.54 8.74
C GLU A 57 4.29 22.59 7.77
N LEU A 58 3.14 22.31 7.18
CA LEU A 58 2.53 23.13 6.15
C LEU A 58 1.33 23.94 6.63
N ARG A 59 0.81 23.64 7.83
CA ARG A 59 -0.33 24.36 8.42
C ARG A 59 -0.11 25.86 8.52
N SER A 60 1.10 26.29 8.91
CA SER A 60 1.46 27.72 8.98
C SER A 60 1.73 28.37 7.61
N ARG A 61 1.73 27.58 6.54
CA ARG A 61 2.09 28.00 5.18
C ARG A 61 0.91 27.93 4.21
N ALA A 62 -0.32 27.98 4.73
CA ALA A 62 -1.58 27.98 3.97
C ALA A 62 -1.72 26.82 2.96
N VAL A 63 -1.11 25.66 3.25
CA VAL A 63 -1.26 24.44 2.46
C VAL A 63 -1.93 23.36 3.31
N ASP A 64 -3.12 22.95 2.89
CA ASP A 64 -3.87 21.89 3.55
C ASP A 64 -3.33 20.51 3.16
N VAL A 65 -3.29 19.58 4.12
CA VAL A 65 -2.93 18.18 3.86
C VAL A 65 -4.02 17.25 4.38
N SER A 66 -4.61 16.47 3.48
CA SER A 66 -5.62 15.44 3.78
C SER A 66 -5.03 14.05 3.57
N ILE A 67 -5.39 13.11 4.45
CA ILE A 67 -5.04 11.69 4.31
C ILE A 67 -6.36 10.95 4.17
N VAL A 68 -6.50 10.21 3.09
CA VAL A 68 -7.71 9.44 2.80
C VAL A 68 -7.31 7.98 2.70
N ALA A 69 -7.80 7.17 3.63
CA ALA A 69 -7.69 5.72 3.55
C ALA A 69 -8.76 5.23 2.58
N ALA A 70 -8.35 4.82 1.38
CA ALA A 70 -9.23 4.08 0.50
C ALA A 70 -9.49 2.70 1.11
N GLY A 71 -10.77 2.34 1.25
CA GLY A 71 -11.13 0.94 1.40
C GLY A 71 -10.73 0.15 0.15
N GLU A 72 -10.78 -1.18 0.21
CA GLU A 72 -10.79 -2.00 -1.01
C GLU A 72 -12.14 -1.78 -1.74
N PHE A 73 -12.33 -0.59 -2.32
CA PHE A 73 -13.40 -0.37 -3.28
C PHE A 73 -12.84 -0.82 -4.63
N SER A 74 -13.31 -1.97 -5.10
CA SER A 74 -12.97 -2.52 -6.40
C SER A 74 -13.98 -2.05 -7.44
N PRO A 75 -13.59 -1.08 -8.28
CA PRO A 75 -13.86 -1.16 -9.70
C PRO A 75 -12.57 -1.52 -10.45
N GLY A 76 -11.51 -1.90 -9.73
CA GLY A 76 -10.13 -1.71 -10.15
C GLY A 76 -9.21 -2.92 -10.01
N ASN A 77 -9.74 -4.14 -9.88
CA ASN A 77 -8.96 -5.36 -10.14
C ASN A 77 -8.56 -5.52 -11.62
N ALA A 78 -8.83 -4.54 -12.50
CA ALA A 78 -8.36 -4.54 -13.88
C ALA A 78 -6.83 -4.64 -14.03
N TRP A 79 -6.04 -4.25 -13.01
CA TRP A 79 -4.55 -4.27 -13.07
C TRP A 79 -3.90 -5.38 -12.25
N LEU A 80 -4.61 -5.92 -11.27
CA LEU A 80 -4.16 -7.04 -10.42
C LEU A 80 -5.15 -8.18 -10.63
N THR A 81 -4.98 -8.88 -11.75
CA THR A 81 -5.70 -10.11 -12.01
C THR A 81 -5.31 -11.16 -10.96
N GLU A 82 -6.21 -12.10 -10.72
CA GLU A 82 -5.95 -13.22 -9.83
C GLU A 82 -4.67 -13.97 -10.22
N ASP A 83 -4.42 -14.11 -11.53
CA ASP A 83 -3.21 -14.71 -12.08
C ASP A 83 -1.94 -13.96 -11.67
N ASN A 84 -1.96 -12.63 -11.70
CA ASN A 84 -0.81 -11.81 -11.30
C ASN A 84 -0.50 -11.97 -9.81
N LEU A 85 -1.53 -12.05 -8.96
CA LEU A 85 -1.37 -12.25 -7.52
C LEU A 85 -0.86 -13.66 -7.20
N ARG A 86 -1.41 -14.69 -7.85
CA ARG A 86 -0.93 -16.08 -7.72
C ARG A 86 0.51 -16.23 -8.21
N GLN A 87 0.85 -15.58 -9.33
CA GLN A 87 2.21 -15.60 -9.89
C GLN A 87 3.21 -14.93 -8.96
N GLN A 88 2.89 -13.76 -8.40
CA GLN A 88 3.75 -13.10 -7.42
C GLN A 88 3.97 -13.95 -6.16
N ALA A 89 2.93 -14.60 -5.65
CA ALA A 89 3.07 -15.47 -4.49
C ALA A 89 3.95 -16.71 -4.79
N LYS A 90 3.79 -17.32 -5.97
CA LYS A 90 4.68 -18.39 -6.44
C LYS A 90 6.13 -17.93 -6.52
N GLU A 91 6.37 -16.75 -7.08
CA GLU A 91 7.71 -16.17 -7.18
C GLU A 91 8.31 -15.91 -5.79
N MET A 92 7.53 -15.36 -4.86
CA MET A 92 7.96 -15.16 -3.47
C MET A 92 8.32 -16.49 -2.80
N TRP A 93 7.51 -17.53 -2.98
CA TRP A 93 7.81 -18.87 -2.45
C TRP A 93 9.09 -19.44 -3.05
N ASN A 94 9.29 -19.29 -4.35
CA ASN A 94 10.49 -19.77 -5.04
C ASN A 94 11.77 -19.04 -4.61
N GLN A 95 11.66 -17.79 -4.17
CA GLN A 95 12.78 -17.00 -3.63
C GLN A 95 13.19 -17.41 -2.21
N LEU A 96 12.39 -18.19 -1.49
CA LEU A 96 12.76 -18.71 -0.18
C LEU A 96 13.83 -19.79 -0.31
N ASN A 97 14.78 -19.81 0.63
CA ASN A 97 15.74 -20.89 0.75
C ASN A 97 15.11 -22.14 1.39
N ASP A 98 15.81 -23.27 1.33
CA ASP A 98 15.26 -24.56 1.78
C ASP A 98 14.93 -24.58 3.27
N GLU A 99 15.73 -23.88 4.09
CA GLU A 99 15.47 -23.73 5.53
C GLU A 99 14.17 -22.96 5.78
N GLN A 100 13.96 -21.86 5.06
CA GLN A 100 12.75 -21.04 5.14
C GLN A 100 11.52 -21.80 4.66
N LYS A 101 11.60 -22.52 3.53
CA LYS A 101 10.50 -23.35 3.03
C LYS A 101 10.11 -24.43 4.05
N LYS A 102 11.10 -25.08 4.66
CA LYS A 102 10.88 -26.08 5.71
C LYS A 102 10.28 -25.48 6.99
N SER A 103 10.70 -24.27 7.35
CA SER A 103 10.23 -23.55 8.55
C SER A 103 8.80 -23.03 8.40
N TYR A 104 8.47 -22.42 7.26
CA TYR A 104 7.12 -21.95 6.97
C TYR A 104 6.16 -23.10 6.67
N GLY A 105 6.64 -24.16 5.99
CA GLY A 105 5.84 -25.30 5.56
C GLY A 105 4.94 -24.99 4.36
N GLU A 106 4.62 -26.01 3.58
CA GLU A 106 3.75 -25.87 2.40
C GLU A 106 2.31 -25.50 2.80
N ASP A 107 1.84 -25.94 3.96
CA ASP A 107 0.51 -25.62 4.48
C ASP A 107 0.31 -24.09 4.66
N TYR A 108 1.35 -23.38 5.11
CA TYR A 108 1.31 -21.93 5.25
C TYR A 108 1.22 -21.23 3.88
N TYR A 109 1.94 -21.76 2.89
CA TYR A 109 1.89 -21.25 1.52
C TYR A 109 0.52 -21.46 0.87
N GLU A 110 -0.08 -22.64 1.03
CA GLU A 110 -1.41 -22.94 0.52
C GLU A 110 -2.51 -22.11 1.22
N ALA A 111 -2.41 -21.93 2.53
CA ALA A 111 -3.31 -21.05 3.28
C ALA A 111 -3.16 -19.58 2.87
N ALA A 112 -1.92 -19.12 2.66
CA ALA A 112 -1.64 -17.80 2.11
C ALA A 112 -2.25 -17.63 0.72
N MET A 113 -2.18 -18.66 -0.14
CA MET A 113 -2.75 -18.61 -1.48
C MET A 113 -4.28 -18.59 -1.50
N THR A 114 -4.91 -19.39 -0.65
CA THR A 114 -6.37 -19.40 -0.47
C THR A 114 -6.88 -18.06 0.08
N SER A 115 -6.08 -17.39 0.93
CA SER A 115 -6.46 -16.08 1.47
C SER A 115 -6.53 -14.98 0.41
N VAL A 116 -5.78 -15.12 -0.69
CA VAL A 116 -5.79 -14.19 -1.84
C VAL A 116 -7.07 -14.35 -2.67
N GLU A 117 -7.58 -15.57 -2.81
CA GLU A 117 -8.84 -15.88 -3.53
C GLU A 117 -10.07 -15.21 -2.90
N LYS A 118 -10.05 -15.00 -1.57
CA LYS A 118 -11.16 -14.35 -0.85
C LYS A 118 -11.41 -12.91 -1.33
N TYR A 119 -10.41 -12.28 -1.92
CA TYR A 119 -10.47 -10.91 -2.45
C TYR A 119 -10.57 -10.85 -3.98
N SER A 120 -10.60 -12.01 -4.66
CA SER A 120 -10.71 -12.10 -6.13
C SER A 120 -12.13 -12.39 -6.64
N ARG A 121 -13.09 -12.71 -5.76
CA ARG A 121 -14.48 -12.92 -6.18
C ARG A 121 -15.07 -11.63 -6.74
N GLU A 122 -15.26 -11.60 -8.06
CA GLU A 122 -16.11 -10.64 -8.73
C GLU A 122 -17.50 -10.68 -8.09
N PHE A 123 -17.95 -9.53 -7.58
CA PHE A 123 -19.35 -9.35 -7.26
C PHE A 123 -20.07 -9.18 -8.59
N ASN A 124 -20.68 -10.27 -9.08
CA ASN A 124 -21.69 -10.25 -10.13
C ASN A 124 -22.86 -9.33 -9.73
#